data_AF-G3Y844-F1
#
_entry.id   AF-G3Y844-F1
#
_cell.length_a   1.000
_cell.length_b   1.000
_cell.length_c   1.000
_cell.angle_alpha   90.00
_cell.angle_beta   90.00
_cell.angle_gamma   90.00
#
_symmetry.space_group_name_H-M   'P 1'
#
loop_
_entity.id
_entity.type
_entity.pdbx_description
1 polymer ?
#
loop_
_entity_poly.entity_id
_entity_poly.type
_entity_poly.pdbx_seq_one_letter_code
_entity_poly.pdbx_strand_id
1 'polypeptide(L)' 'TPMGSSSDFIRRDPDNFPSLNNFTSTRWLMENGITIHSTRYLVSFSKGSRGRIEMNLPYFELYLTVAYL' A
#
# COMPACT_ATOMS: atom_id res chain seq x y z
N THR A 1 28.47 3.97 -5.87
CA THR A 1 27.30 4.67 -6.43
C THR A 1 26.07 4.34 -5.59
N PRO A 2 25.40 5.30 -4.93
CA PRO A 2 24.16 5.05 -4.20
C PRO A 2 22.99 4.85 -5.17
N MET A 3 22.11 3.89 -4.89
CA MET A 3 20.89 3.63 -5.67
C MET A 3 19.66 4.04 -4.83
N GLY A 4 18.78 4.86 -5.40
CA GLY A 4 17.51 5.24 -4.79
C GLY A 4 16.35 4.57 -5.52
N SER A 5 15.33 4.13 -4.79
CA SER A 5 14.09 3.60 -5.36
C SER A 5 12.91 4.49 -4.95
N SER A 6 12.10 4.91 -5.91
CA SER A 6 10.81 5.54 -5.63
C SER A 6 9.72 4.49 -5.68
N SER A 7 8.90 4.46 -4.62
CA SER A 7 7.75 3.55 -4.53
C SER A 7 6.58 3.99 -5.43
N ASP A 8 6.61 5.20 -5.98
CA ASP A 8 5.54 5.69 -6.87
C ASP A 8 5.46 4.94 -8.19
N PHE A 9 6.60 4.46 -8.71
CA PHE A 9 6.61 3.65 -9.93
C PHE A 9 5.84 2.34 -9.77
N ILE A 10 5.94 1.71 -8.60
CA ILE A 10 5.24 0.46 -8.30
C ILE A 10 3.74 0.70 -8.17
N ARG A 11 3.33 1.80 -7.52
CA ARG A 11 1.91 2.14 -7.31
C ARG A 11 1.19 2.53 -8.59
N ARG A 12 1.93 3.05 -9.57
CA ARG A 12 1.43 3.52 -10.87
C ARG A 12 1.70 2.52 -11.99
N ASP A 13 2.10 1.31 -11.66
CA ASP A 13 2.32 0.28 -12.66
C ASP A 13 0.97 -0.22 -13.22
N PRO A 14 0.68 -0.02 -14.51
CA PRO A 14 -0.58 -0.44 -15.11
C PRO A 14 -0.75 -1.96 -15.13
N ASP A 15 0.34 -2.74 -15.09
CA ASP A 15 0.28 -4.20 -15.07
C ASP A 15 -0.21 -4.72 -13.71
N ASN A 16 0.15 -4.01 -12.63
CA ASN A 16 -0.24 -4.37 -11.26
C ASN A 16 -1.56 -3.72 -10.84
N PHE A 17 -1.88 -2.54 -11.38
CA PHE A 17 -2.99 -1.70 -10.97
C PHE A 17 -3.74 -1.14 -12.18
N PRO A 18 -4.66 -1.93 -12.78
CA PRO A 18 -5.52 -1.42 -13.86
C PRO A 18 -6.36 -0.26 -13.30
N SER A 19 -6.44 0.85 -14.04
CA SER A 19 -7.01 2.16 -13.63
C SER A 19 -6.21 2.91 -12.54
N LEU A 20 -5.15 3.61 -12.96
CA LEU A 20 -4.31 4.46 -12.08
C LEU A 20 -5.05 5.67 -11.47
N ASN A 21 -6.01 6.24 -12.21
CA ASN A 21 -6.62 7.53 -11.84
C ASN A 21 -7.91 7.37 -11.02
N ASN A 22 -8.40 6.14 -10.83
CA ASN A 22 -9.64 5.89 -10.10
C ASN A 22 -9.34 5.35 -8.71
N PHE A 23 -9.72 6.12 -7.70
CA PHE A 23 -9.72 5.65 -6.32
C PHE A 23 -10.84 4.62 -6.14
N THR A 24 -10.45 3.35 -5.96
CA THR A 24 -11.39 2.24 -5.77
C THR A 24 -11.11 1.60 -4.41
N SER A 25 -12.00 1.80 -3.44
CA SER A 25 -11.85 1.23 -2.08
C SER A 25 -11.90 -0.30 -2.10
N THR A 26 -12.68 -0.88 -3.03
CA THR A 26 -12.82 -2.33 -3.19
C THR A 26 -11.56 -3.02 -3.68
N ARG A 27 -10.56 -2.27 -4.17
CA ARG A 27 -9.24 -2.78 -4.60
C ARG A 27 -8.52 -3.57 -3.51
N TRP A 28 -8.71 -3.19 -2.25
CA TRP A 28 -8.01 -3.80 -1.11
C TRP A 28 -8.88 -4.82 -0.36
N LEU A 29 -10.11 -5.05 -0.82
CA LEU A 29 -10.99 -6.06 -0.25
C LEU A 29 -10.51 -7.45 -0.70
N MET A 30 -10.60 -8.42 0.22
CA MET A 30 -10.34 -9.81 -0.09
C MET A 30 -11.55 -10.39 -0.81
N GLU A 31 -11.39 -10.79 -2.06
CA GLU A 31 -12.34 -11.66 -2.74
C GLU A 31 -11.88 -13.11 -2.51
N ASN A 32 -12.75 -13.94 -1.92
CA ASN A 32 -12.47 -15.36 -1.66
C ASN A 32 -11.22 -15.65 -0.80
N GLY A 33 -10.89 -14.77 0.15
CA GLY A 33 -9.75 -14.95 1.05
C GLY A 33 -8.38 -14.67 0.41
N ILE A 34 -8.37 -14.23 -0.86
CA ILE A 34 -7.18 -13.79 -1.57
C ILE A 34 -7.26 -12.27 -1.69
N THR A 35 -6.31 -11.57 -1.09
CA THR A 35 -6.12 -10.14 -1.38
C THR A 35 -5.79 -10.03 -2.87
N ILE A 36 -6.75 -9.56 -3.67
CA ILE A 36 -6.67 -9.53 -5.14
C ILE A 36 -5.40 -8.78 -5.60
N HIS A 37 -4.93 -7.84 -4.78
CA HIS A 37 -3.62 -7.22 -4.91
C HIS A 37 -2.70 -7.61 -3.76
N SER A 38 -1.59 -8.25 -4.12
CA SER A 38 -0.60 -8.77 -3.17
C SER A 38 -0.03 -7.62 -2.33
N THR A 39 -0.14 -7.73 -1.01
CA THR A 39 0.52 -6.86 -0.01
C THR A 39 2.00 -6.64 -0.33
N ARG A 40 2.62 -7.52 -1.12
CA ARG A 40 3.96 -7.37 -1.73
C ARG A 40 4.20 -5.99 -2.33
N TYR A 41 3.28 -5.46 -3.13
CA TYR A 41 3.44 -4.19 -3.86
C TYR A 41 3.02 -2.94 -3.06
N LEU A 42 2.45 -3.14 -1.87
CA LEU A 42 2.11 -2.05 -0.94
C LEU A 42 3.37 -1.64 -0.15
N VAL A 43 4.14 -0.68 -0.69
CA VAL A 43 5.44 -0.22 -0.14
C VAL A 43 5.32 1.16 0.53
N SER A 44 4.15 1.52 1.08
CA SER A 44 3.91 2.83 1.71
C SER A 44 4.83 3.10 2.91
N PHE A 45 5.23 2.05 3.64
CA PHE A 45 6.10 2.15 4.81
C PHE A 45 7.50 1.55 4.58
N SER A 46 7.94 1.52 3.31
CA SER A 46 9.15 0.78 2.90
C SER A 46 9.03 -0.73 3.19
N LYS A 47 10.00 -1.53 2.75
CA LYS A 47 10.06 -2.98 2.97
C LYS A 47 11.48 -3.46 3.23
N GLY A 48 11.60 -4.63 3.85
CA GLY A 48 12.89 -5.26 4.17
C GLY A 48 13.58 -4.58 5.35
N SER A 49 14.92 -4.62 5.37
CA SER A 49 15.74 -4.07 6.46
C SER A 49 15.55 -2.55 6.67
N ARG A 50 15.03 -1.82 5.68
CA ARG A 50 14.72 -0.38 5.74
C ARG A 50 13.22 -0.11 5.88
N GLY A 51 12.42 -1.11 6.24
CA GLY A 51 11.02 -0.91 6.59
C GLY A 51 10.89 -0.05 7.84
N ARG A 52 9.76 0.66 8.00
CA ARG A 52 9.44 1.28 9.29
C ARG A 52 9.33 0.19 10.36
N ILE A 53 9.96 0.46 11.51
CA ILE A 53 9.98 -0.44 12.67
C ILE A 53 8.56 -0.63 13.22
N GLU A 54 7.82 0.46 13.39
CA GLU A 54 6.46 0.44 13.93
C GLU A 54 5.43 0.76 12.84
N MET A 55 4.86 -0.29 12.25
CA MET A 55 3.75 -0.15 11.30
C MET A 55 2.39 -0.01 12.01
N ASN A 56 2.22 -0.56 13.22
CA ASN A 56 0.92 -0.59 13.88
C ASN A 56 0.39 0.80 14.26
N LEU A 57 1.27 1.68 14.76
CA LEU A 57 0.89 3.03 15.18
C LEU A 57 0.26 3.86 14.04
N PRO A 58 0.90 4.02 12.87
CA PRO A 58 0.30 4.80 11.79
C PRO A 58 -0.99 4.17 11.24
N TYR A 59 -1.13 2.83 11.28
CA TYR A 59 -2.41 2.21 10.94
C TYR A 59 -3.49 2.54 11.96
N PHE A 60 -3.18 2.50 13.26
CA PHE A 60 -4.13 2.83 14.31
C PHE A 60 -4.63 4.28 14.19
N GLU A 61 -3.71 5.23 13.98
CA GLU A 61 -4.06 6.63 13.75
C GLU A 61 -4.92 6.81 12.50
N LEU A 62 -4.60 6.13 11.40
CA LEU A 62 -5.40 6.16 10.18
C LEU A 62 -6.80 5.58 10.39
N TYR A 63 -6.94 4.47 11.12
CA TYR A 63 -8.25 3.90 11.40
C TYR A 63 -9.08 4.78 12.35
N LEU A 64 -8.46 5.36 13.38
CA LEU A 64 -9.14 6.28 14.30
C LEU A 64 -9.64 7.54 13.58
N THR A 65 -8.79 8.15 12.75
CA THR A 65 -9.15 9.37 12.02
C THR A 65 -10.26 9.12 11.01
N VAL A 66 -10.24 7.98 10.31
CA VAL A 66 -11.32 7.60 9.39
C VAL A 66 -12.61 7.24 10.11
N ALA A 67 -12.54 6.61 11.29
CA ALA A 67 -13.72 6.23 12.07
C ALA A 67 -14.36 7.41 12.83
N TYR A 68 -13.58 8.44 13.12
CA TYR A 68 -14.06 9.65 13.81
C TYR A 68 -14.75 10.65 12.87
N LEU A 69 -14.39 10.62 11.58
CA LEU A 69 -14.97 11.45 10.52
C LEU A 69 -16.41 11.03 10.19
#